data_AF-A4I338-F1
#
_entry.id   AF-A4I338-F1
#
_cell.length_a   1.000
_cell.length_b   1.000
_cell.length_c   1.000
_cell.angle_alpha   90.00
_cell.angle_beta   90.00
_cell.angle_gamma   90.00
#
_symmetry.space_group_name_H-M   'P 1'
#
loop_
_entity.id
_entity.type
_entity.pdbx_description
1 polymer ?
#
loop_
_entity_poly.entity_id
_entity_poly.type
_entity_poly.pdbx_seq_one_letter_code
_entity_poly.pdbx_strand_id
1 'polypeptide(L)'
;MPSAATLSIDAHKWTETIEAAGTDCLCSAVSAKNITHVLSTATVRAPQKHLCAAVSNFVPAMLENLHGVSILTALVRYGTTATVEQIASKLSAADEGVWSFMAAPKKELTKCLSHLLERMVYREDCTGESYNALLGRLKAVKKQSLMTSSFTLPAAARLALVDDAFATGLLSSSEAQKALGKSCQHAATAAAAEEFCRILFERPKDKAAGDFVWKALAASMKADAKAHPREAILALLAAHGPVPLVNKMADAMAQWSTVRELCTRDSYAHIVARLLERCDDERAGNRLVAAVIMQEADVTERVGARKAAQHHLLAVLAAKSSYAQTLEKRLGTSQTKRLAAAKVRFANATQSKATTTQQAILEKLKKLHSTTTSSVAGTKRARE
;
A
#
# COMPACT_ATOMS: atom_id res chain seq x y z
N MET A 1 -26.20 -25.76 14.17
CA MET A 1 -25.13 -25.07 14.94
C MET A 1 -25.78 -23.95 15.72
N PRO A 2 -25.55 -23.82 17.04
CA PRO A 2 -25.98 -22.64 17.77
C PRO A 2 -25.29 -21.43 17.13
N SER A 3 -26.02 -20.33 16.93
CA SER A 3 -25.40 -19.06 16.53
C SER A 3 -24.30 -18.74 17.54
N ALA A 4 -23.03 -18.77 17.13
CA ALA A 4 -21.92 -18.35 17.98
C ALA A 4 -22.28 -16.99 18.57
N ALA A 5 -22.18 -16.83 19.90
CA ALA A 5 -22.48 -15.56 20.53
C ALA A 5 -21.63 -14.46 19.88
N THR A 6 -22.21 -13.28 19.64
CA THR A 6 -21.49 -12.18 18.99
C THR A 6 -21.64 -10.89 19.78
N LEU A 7 -20.58 -10.10 19.79
CA LEU A 7 -20.60 -8.77 20.37
C LEU A 7 -21.31 -7.82 19.40
N SER A 8 -22.43 -7.28 19.85
CA SER A 8 -23.24 -6.35 19.06
C SER A 8 -22.56 -4.98 18.91
N ILE A 9 -23.17 -4.07 18.15
CA ILE A 9 -22.70 -2.67 18.07
C ILE A 9 -22.95 -1.88 19.37
N ASP A 10 -23.78 -2.39 20.28
CA ASP A 10 -24.04 -1.77 21.57
C ASP A 10 -22.94 -2.14 22.57
N ALA A 11 -22.02 -1.20 22.81
CA ALA A 11 -20.87 -1.40 23.69
C ALA A 11 -21.24 -1.61 25.16
N HIS A 12 -22.43 -1.19 25.59
CA HIS A 12 -22.85 -1.34 26.99
C HIS A 12 -23.09 -2.80 27.37
N LYS A 13 -23.34 -3.67 26.38
CA LYS A 13 -23.62 -5.10 26.58
C LYS A 13 -22.39 -6.00 26.44
N TRP A 14 -21.24 -5.44 26.07
CA TRP A 14 -20.07 -6.26 25.75
C TRP A 14 -19.58 -7.06 26.95
N THR A 15 -19.44 -6.43 28.12
CA THR A 15 -18.96 -7.11 29.33
C THR A 15 -19.85 -8.29 29.69
N GLU A 16 -21.16 -8.07 29.80
CA GLU A 16 -22.14 -9.12 30.08
C GLU A 16 -22.10 -10.25 29.04
N THR A 17 -21.98 -9.90 27.75
CA THR A 17 -21.89 -10.90 26.67
C THR A 17 -20.59 -11.71 26.75
N ILE A 18 -19.46 -11.08 27.08
CA ILE A 18 -18.16 -11.76 27.23
C ILE A 18 -18.19 -12.68 28.45
N GLU A 19 -18.77 -12.24 29.55
CA GLU A 19 -18.91 -13.05 30.76
C GLU A 19 -19.82 -14.27 30.53
N ALA A 20 -20.91 -14.10 29.78
CA ALA A 20 -21.85 -15.18 29.48
C ALA A 20 -21.34 -16.17 28.42
N ALA A 21 -20.70 -15.67 27.36
CA ALA A 21 -20.31 -16.49 26.21
C ALA A 21 -18.83 -16.90 26.20
N GLY A 22 -18.00 -16.31 27.05
CA GLY A 22 -16.56 -16.56 27.09
C GLY A 22 -15.87 -16.24 25.74
N THR A 23 -14.90 -17.09 25.39
CA THR A 23 -14.03 -16.89 24.22
C THR A 23 -14.75 -16.95 22.87
N ASP A 24 -15.89 -17.64 22.77
CA ASP A 24 -16.59 -17.85 21.50
C ASP A 24 -16.97 -16.53 20.84
N CYS A 25 -17.42 -15.57 21.65
CA CYS A 25 -17.77 -14.26 21.15
C CYS A 25 -16.55 -13.43 20.70
N LEU A 26 -15.38 -13.67 21.29
CA LEU A 26 -14.12 -13.00 20.98
C LEU A 26 -13.41 -13.60 19.75
N CYS A 27 -13.83 -14.79 19.32
CA CYS A 27 -13.32 -15.49 18.13
C CYS A 27 -14.22 -15.33 16.90
N SER A 28 -15.24 -14.46 16.95
CA SER A 28 -16.20 -14.24 15.86
C SER A 28 -15.81 -13.08 14.94
N ALA A 29 -15.94 -13.29 13.63
CA ALA A 29 -15.76 -12.26 12.62
C ALA A 29 -16.71 -11.06 12.80
N VAL A 30 -17.94 -11.33 13.23
CA VAL A 30 -18.97 -10.30 13.46
C VAL A 30 -18.55 -9.42 14.64
N SER A 31 -18.11 -10.03 15.75
CA SER A 31 -17.61 -9.30 16.91
C SER A 31 -16.41 -8.41 16.54
N ALA A 32 -15.43 -8.96 15.81
CA ALA A 32 -14.25 -8.20 15.38
C ALA A 32 -14.63 -6.98 14.51
N LYS A 33 -15.59 -7.15 13.59
CA LYS A 33 -16.12 -6.06 12.77
C LYS A 33 -16.83 -4.99 13.62
N ASN A 34 -17.72 -5.42 14.51
CA ASN A 34 -18.52 -4.52 15.35
C ASN A 34 -17.63 -3.73 16.31
N ILE A 35 -16.70 -4.39 17.00
CA ILE A 35 -15.72 -3.74 17.88
C ILE A 35 -14.90 -2.72 17.09
N THR A 36 -14.37 -3.09 15.93
CA THR A 36 -13.57 -2.16 15.11
C THR A 36 -14.38 -0.92 14.75
N HIS A 37 -15.63 -1.10 14.33
CA HIS A 37 -16.52 0.00 14.00
C HIS A 37 -16.77 0.92 15.20
N VAL A 38 -17.21 0.36 16.34
CA VAL A 38 -17.53 1.13 17.55
C VAL A 38 -16.30 1.86 18.07
N LEU A 39 -15.15 1.18 18.21
CA LEU A 39 -13.94 1.81 18.73
C LEU A 39 -13.40 2.90 17.79
N SER A 40 -13.59 2.76 16.48
CA SER A 40 -13.16 3.78 15.50
C SER A 40 -14.04 5.03 15.47
N THR A 41 -15.26 4.94 15.99
CA THR A 41 -16.26 6.03 15.97
C THR A 41 -16.61 6.56 17.36
N ALA A 42 -16.13 5.91 18.42
CA ALA A 42 -16.38 6.30 19.80
C ALA A 42 -15.81 7.69 20.11
N THR A 43 -16.67 8.59 20.56
CA THR A 43 -16.30 9.94 21.03
C THR A 43 -15.87 9.96 22.49
N VAL A 44 -16.21 8.92 23.25
CA VAL A 44 -15.83 8.72 24.66
C VAL A 44 -14.92 7.50 24.81
N ARG A 45 -14.07 7.49 25.86
CA ARG A 45 -13.11 6.41 26.12
C ARG A 45 -13.67 5.19 26.86
N ALA A 46 -14.94 5.23 27.27
CA ALA A 46 -15.54 4.17 28.09
C ALA A 46 -15.58 2.79 27.39
N PRO A 47 -15.98 2.66 26.11
CA PRO A 47 -15.99 1.37 25.41
C PRO A 47 -14.61 0.70 25.36
N GLN A 48 -13.55 1.48 25.11
CA GLN A 48 -12.17 0.98 25.07
C GLN A 48 -11.76 0.42 26.44
N LYS A 49 -12.02 1.18 27.52
CA LYS A 49 -11.66 0.78 28.88
C LYS A 49 -12.41 -0.47 29.32
N HIS A 50 -13.73 -0.50 29.13
CA HIS A 50 -14.56 -1.64 29.52
C HIS A 50 -14.20 -2.90 28.73
N LEU A 51 -14.00 -2.77 27.41
CA LEU A 51 -13.60 -3.91 26.60
C LEU A 51 -12.21 -4.44 27.01
N CYS A 52 -11.23 -3.56 27.23
CA CYS A 52 -9.89 -3.95 27.66
C CYS A 52 -9.90 -4.75 28.97
N ALA A 53 -10.70 -4.30 29.94
CA ALA A 53 -10.88 -5.02 31.20
C ALA A 53 -11.53 -6.39 30.97
N ALA A 54 -12.62 -6.44 30.19
CA ALA A 54 -13.38 -7.66 29.94
C ALA A 54 -12.57 -8.74 29.17
N VAL A 55 -11.72 -8.34 28.22
CA VAL A 55 -10.94 -9.30 27.41
C VAL A 55 -9.64 -9.75 28.05
N SER A 56 -9.18 -9.10 29.12
CA SER A 56 -7.84 -9.28 29.69
C SER A 56 -7.48 -10.73 30.00
N ASN A 57 -8.44 -11.52 30.50
CA ASN A 57 -8.23 -12.92 30.85
C ASN A 57 -8.29 -13.86 29.63
N PHE A 58 -8.81 -13.38 28.50
CA PHE A 58 -8.99 -14.15 27.28
C PHE A 58 -7.89 -13.88 26.24
N VAL A 59 -6.98 -12.93 26.50
CA VAL A 59 -5.90 -12.56 25.56
C VAL A 59 -5.12 -13.77 25.03
N PRO A 60 -4.69 -14.76 25.85
CA PRO A 60 -3.99 -15.93 25.32
C PRO A 60 -4.80 -16.70 24.28
N ALA A 61 -6.09 -16.94 24.55
CA ALA A 61 -6.98 -17.61 23.60
C ALA A 61 -7.27 -16.77 22.35
N MET A 62 -7.36 -15.45 22.51
CA MET A 62 -7.55 -14.52 21.38
C MET A 62 -6.35 -14.48 20.45
N LEU A 63 -5.12 -14.68 20.96
CA LEU A 63 -3.90 -14.70 20.17
C LEU A 63 -3.80 -15.93 19.26
N GLU A 64 -4.52 -17.00 19.58
CA GLU A 64 -4.64 -18.22 18.77
C GLU A 64 -5.70 -18.11 17.67
N ASN A 65 -6.41 -16.98 17.56
CA ASN A 65 -7.51 -16.80 16.62
C ASN A 65 -7.39 -15.50 15.80
N LEU A 66 -7.62 -15.58 14.49
CA LEU A 66 -7.55 -14.42 13.58
C LEU A 66 -8.43 -13.25 14.02
N HIS A 67 -9.66 -13.51 14.45
CA HIS A 67 -10.61 -12.50 14.87
C HIS A 67 -10.30 -11.97 16.27
N GLY A 68 -9.82 -12.83 17.17
CA GLY A 68 -9.28 -12.43 18.47
C GLY A 68 -8.13 -11.43 18.31
N VAL A 69 -7.14 -11.75 17.47
CA VAL A 69 -6.02 -10.84 17.14
C VAL A 69 -6.53 -9.53 16.53
N SER A 70 -7.57 -9.58 15.67
CA SER A 70 -8.18 -8.37 15.10
C SER A 70 -8.78 -7.44 16.17
N ILE A 71 -9.45 -8.01 17.20
CA ILE A 71 -9.98 -7.26 18.33
C ILE A 71 -8.84 -6.64 19.15
N LEU A 72 -7.79 -7.41 19.47
CA LEU A 72 -6.62 -6.90 20.19
C LEU A 72 -5.96 -5.76 19.41
N THR A 73 -5.86 -5.89 18.09
CA THR A 73 -5.29 -4.84 17.23
C THR A 73 -6.13 -3.56 17.25
N ALA A 74 -7.46 -3.68 17.26
CA ALA A 74 -8.36 -2.53 17.41
C ALA A 74 -8.19 -1.85 18.78
N LEU A 75 -8.04 -2.63 19.85
CA LEU A 75 -7.76 -2.10 21.19
C LEU A 75 -6.42 -1.37 21.25
N VAL A 76 -5.36 -1.90 20.64
CA VAL A 76 -4.07 -1.20 20.54
C VAL A 76 -4.19 0.10 19.74
N ARG A 77 -4.95 0.08 18.64
CA ARG A 77 -5.11 1.23 17.74
C ARG A 77 -5.91 2.38 18.36
N TYR A 78 -7.02 2.07 19.03
CA TYR A 78 -7.98 3.07 19.52
C TYR A 78 -7.98 3.24 21.04
N GLY A 79 -7.29 2.37 21.77
CA GLY A 79 -7.19 2.39 23.22
C GLY A 79 -6.21 3.41 23.77
N THR A 80 -6.12 3.46 25.09
CA THR A 80 -5.18 4.35 25.82
C THR A 80 -3.79 3.71 25.93
N THR A 81 -2.79 4.47 26.38
CA THR A 81 -1.45 3.91 26.70
C THR A 81 -1.53 2.78 27.73
N ALA A 82 -2.46 2.85 28.68
CA ALA A 82 -2.73 1.76 29.63
C ALA A 82 -3.28 0.50 28.95
N THR A 83 -4.11 0.65 27.91
CA THR A 83 -4.61 -0.48 27.09
C THR A 83 -3.46 -1.16 26.36
N VAL A 84 -2.55 -0.38 25.77
CA VAL A 84 -1.37 -0.89 25.07
C VAL A 84 -0.46 -1.65 26.03
N GLU A 85 -0.18 -1.07 27.20
CA GLU A 85 0.64 -1.71 28.23
C GLU A 85 0.03 -3.02 28.73
N GLN A 86 -1.29 -3.03 28.99
CA GLN A 86 -1.98 -4.23 29.42
C GLN A 86 -1.89 -5.34 28.35
N ILE A 87 -2.09 -5.00 27.07
CA ILE A 87 -1.93 -5.98 25.99
C ILE A 87 -0.48 -6.45 25.92
N ALA A 88 0.51 -5.54 25.95
CA ALA A 88 1.94 -5.89 25.93
C ALA A 88 2.32 -6.89 27.03
N SER A 89 1.84 -6.67 28.26
CA SER A 89 2.10 -7.54 29.42
C SER A 89 1.58 -8.98 29.21
N LYS A 90 0.54 -9.16 28.39
CA LYS A 90 -0.05 -10.48 28.11
C LYS A 90 0.60 -11.18 26.93
N LEU A 91 1.19 -10.46 25.98
CA LEU A 91 1.79 -11.07 24.78
C LEU A 91 2.91 -12.04 25.15
N SER A 92 3.89 -11.60 25.94
CA SER A 92 5.01 -12.45 26.37
C SER A 92 4.57 -13.66 27.20
N ALA A 93 3.57 -13.49 28.04
CA ALA A 93 3.04 -14.57 28.86
C ALA A 93 2.27 -15.61 28.03
N ALA A 94 1.71 -15.23 26.89
CA ALA A 94 0.96 -16.14 26.02
C ALA A 94 1.88 -17.02 25.15
N ASP A 95 2.92 -16.44 24.56
CA ASP A 95 3.88 -17.17 23.73
C ASP A 95 5.26 -16.48 23.75
N GLU A 96 6.08 -16.84 24.72
CA GLU A 96 7.41 -16.25 24.87
C GLU A 96 8.26 -16.46 23.61
N GLY A 97 8.19 -17.61 22.95
CA GLY A 97 8.98 -17.92 21.75
C GLY A 97 8.70 -16.96 20.60
N VAL A 98 7.41 -16.68 20.32
CA VAL A 98 6.99 -15.74 19.28
C VAL A 98 7.30 -14.30 19.67
N TRP A 99 6.98 -13.88 20.90
CA TRP A 99 7.11 -12.48 21.35
C TRP A 99 8.49 -12.10 21.89
N SER A 100 9.42 -13.04 21.94
CA SER A 100 10.87 -12.84 22.00
C SER A 100 11.53 -12.84 20.62
N PHE A 101 10.75 -13.10 19.56
CA PHE A 101 11.20 -13.18 18.16
C PHE A 101 12.22 -14.29 17.89
N MET A 102 12.23 -15.32 18.73
CA MET A 102 13.05 -16.53 18.56
C MET A 102 12.35 -17.60 17.71
N ALA A 103 11.01 -17.59 17.71
CA ALA A 103 10.18 -18.47 16.89
C ALA A 103 9.30 -17.67 15.93
N ALA A 104 8.92 -18.30 14.81
CA ALA A 104 7.92 -17.75 13.91
C ALA A 104 6.52 -18.11 14.43
N PRO A 105 5.53 -17.20 14.35
CA PRO A 105 4.15 -17.55 14.64
C PRO A 105 3.62 -18.59 13.65
N LYS A 106 2.49 -19.23 14.01
CA LYS A 106 1.74 -20.10 13.09
C LYS A 106 1.45 -19.38 11.77
N LYS A 107 1.53 -20.10 10.65
CA LYS A 107 1.49 -19.53 9.30
C LYS A 107 0.20 -18.74 9.05
N GLU A 108 -0.94 -19.27 9.49
CA GLU A 108 -2.27 -18.69 9.37
C GLU A 108 -2.46 -17.42 10.23
N LEU A 109 -1.72 -17.28 11.33
CA LEU A 109 -1.77 -16.12 12.24
C LEU A 109 -0.68 -15.08 11.93
N THR A 110 0.35 -15.43 11.13
CA THR A 110 1.51 -14.56 10.90
C THR A 110 1.12 -13.15 10.46
N LYS A 111 0.15 -13.03 9.54
CA LYS A 111 -0.27 -11.72 9.01
C LYS A 111 -0.96 -10.86 10.07
N CYS A 112 -1.90 -11.41 10.83
CA CYS A 112 -2.63 -10.63 11.84
C CYS A 112 -1.74 -10.28 13.03
N LEU A 113 -0.89 -11.20 13.48
CA LEU A 113 0.09 -10.94 14.54
C LEU A 113 1.12 -9.90 14.10
N SER A 114 1.57 -9.93 12.84
CA SER A 114 2.44 -8.88 12.29
C SER A 114 1.79 -7.51 12.34
N HIS A 115 0.49 -7.42 12.00
CA HIS A 115 -0.24 -6.16 12.08
C HIS A 115 -0.41 -5.68 13.52
N LEU A 116 -0.68 -6.59 14.46
CA LEU A 116 -0.71 -6.27 15.89
C LEU A 116 0.64 -5.70 16.35
N LEU A 117 1.74 -6.38 16.04
CA LEU A 117 3.09 -5.92 16.39
C LEU A 117 3.40 -4.55 15.77
N GLU A 118 3.09 -4.34 14.49
CA GLU A 118 3.26 -3.03 13.83
C GLU A 118 2.46 -1.93 14.54
N ARG A 119 1.21 -2.22 14.94
CA ARG A 119 0.38 -1.28 15.69
C ARG A 119 0.92 -1.01 17.08
N MET A 120 1.54 -1.98 17.75
CA MET A 120 2.25 -1.76 19.01
C MET A 120 3.38 -0.75 18.78
N VAL A 121 4.27 -0.99 17.80
CA VAL A 121 5.38 -0.06 17.52
C VAL A 121 4.88 1.33 17.12
N TYR A 122 3.74 1.43 16.43
CA TYR A 122 3.13 2.72 16.07
C TYR A 122 2.72 3.57 17.30
N ARG A 123 2.49 2.96 18.47
CA ARG A 123 2.08 3.66 19.70
C ARG A 123 3.26 4.30 20.42
N GLU A 124 3.91 5.26 19.74
CA GLU A 124 5.05 6.07 20.25
C GLU A 124 4.75 6.78 21.58
N ASP A 125 3.48 7.00 21.89
CA ASP A 125 3.00 7.62 23.13
C ASP A 125 3.05 6.68 24.34
N CYS A 126 3.24 5.37 24.14
CA CYS A 126 3.29 4.40 25.23
C CYS A 126 4.70 4.31 25.83
N THR A 127 4.81 4.48 27.15
CA THR A 127 6.09 4.37 27.89
C THR A 127 6.04 3.29 28.97
N GLY A 128 5.09 2.37 28.90
CA GLY A 128 4.92 1.30 29.87
C GLY A 128 6.08 0.30 29.85
N GLU A 129 6.31 -0.39 30.97
CA GLU A 129 7.45 -1.29 31.14
C GLU A 129 7.38 -2.49 30.19
N SER A 130 6.21 -3.15 30.11
CA SER A 130 6.00 -4.32 29.26
C SER A 130 6.10 -3.95 27.78
N TYR A 131 5.56 -2.79 27.41
CA TYR A 131 5.69 -2.22 26.09
C TYR A 131 7.17 -1.99 25.70
N ASN A 132 7.91 -1.31 26.57
CA ASN A 132 9.33 -1.03 26.35
C ASN A 132 10.17 -2.31 26.31
N ALA A 133 9.85 -3.31 27.12
CA ALA A 133 10.51 -4.61 27.08
C ALA A 133 10.28 -5.33 25.73
N LEU A 134 9.06 -5.28 25.19
CA LEU A 134 8.76 -5.82 23.86
C LEU A 134 9.57 -5.11 22.76
N LEU A 135 9.60 -3.77 22.77
CA LEU A 135 10.40 -3.01 21.82
C LEU A 135 11.90 -3.28 21.98
N GLY A 136 12.39 -3.38 23.21
CA GLY A 136 13.78 -3.71 23.52
C GLY A 136 14.19 -5.05 22.89
N ARG A 137 13.35 -6.09 23.06
CA ARG A 137 13.55 -7.39 22.40
C ARG A 137 13.57 -7.26 20.88
N LEU A 138 12.65 -6.49 20.29
CA LEU A 138 12.60 -6.29 18.84
C LEU A 138 13.87 -5.57 18.32
N LYS A 139 14.35 -4.56 19.05
CA LYS A 139 15.59 -3.81 18.72
C LYS A 139 16.83 -4.71 18.75
N ALA A 140 16.87 -5.66 19.69
CA ALA A 140 17.97 -6.59 19.89
C ALA A 140 18.05 -7.70 18.83
N VAL A 141 16.99 -7.95 18.06
CA VAL A 141 17.04 -8.92 16.96
C VAL A 141 18.04 -8.48 15.90
N LYS A 142 18.84 -9.43 15.40
CA LYS A 142 19.77 -9.20 14.29
C LYS A 142 19.03 -8.63 13.08
N LYS A 143 19.57 -7.57 12.47
CA LYS A 143 18.91 -6.85 11.37
C LYS A 143 18.59 -7.75 10.17
N GLN A 144 19.47 -8.71 9.87
CA GLN A 144 19.21 -9.73 8.85
C GLN A 144 17.93 -10.54 9.15
N SER A 145 17.77 -11.02 10.38
CA SER A 145 16.62 -11.83 10.78
C SER A 145 15.31 -11.04 10.73
N LEU A 146 15.35 -9.75 11.10
CA LEU A 146 14.20 -8.86 10.99
C LEU A 146 13.69 -8.75 9.55
N MET A 147 14.60 -8.72 8.57
CA MET A 147 14.28 -8.54 7.15
C MET A 147 13.86 -9.83 6.44
N THR A 148 14.08 -11.00 7.05
CA THR A 148 13.64 -12.30 6.50
C THR A 148 12.32 -12.80 7.07
N SER A 149 11.79 -12.15 8.10
CA SER A 149 10.58 -12.60 8.80
C SER A 149 9.36 -11.78 8.40
N SER A 150 8.35 -12.46 7.85
CA SER A 150 7.05 -11.85 7.54
C SER A 150 6.34 -11.29 8.77
N PHE A 151 6.69 -11.77 9.97
CA PHE A 151 6.13 -11.29 11.22
C PHE A 151 6.71 -9.92 11.62
N THR A 152 8.04 -9.77 11.56
CA THR A 152 8.73 -8.57 12.10
C THR A 152 8.96 -7.47 11.08
N LEU A 153 8.94 -7.76 9.77
CA LEU A 153 9.22 -6.79 8.70
C LEU A 153 8.43 -5.48 8.88
N PRO A 154 7.08 -5.46 8.91
CA PRO A 154 6.32 -4.22 9.05
C PRO A 154 6.67 -3.43 10.33
N ALA A 155 6.83 -4.15 11.46
CA ALA A 155 7.20 -3.55 12.73
C ALA A 155 8.61 -2.96 12.72
N ALA A 156 9.56 -3.58 12.03
CA ALA A 156 10.91 -3.05 11.87
C ALA A 156 10.93 -1.76 11.02
N ALA A 157 10.10 -1.68 9.97
CA ALA A 157 9.94 -0.43 9.21
C ALA A 157 9.36 0.68 10.11
N ARG A 158 8.31 0.35 10.88
CA ARG A 158 7.70 1.31 11.82
C ARG A 158 8.73 1.79 12.85
N LEU A 159 9.52 0.87 13.39
CA LEU A 159 10.53 1.19 14.38
C LEU A 159 11.61 2.13 13.82
N ALA A 160 12.03 1.91 12.58
CA ALA A 160 12.98 2.80 11.89
C ALA A 160 12.42 4.21 11.63
N LEU A 161 11.10 4.41 11.65
CA LEU A 161 10.53 5.76 11.55
C LEU A 161 10.53 6.51 12.87
N VAL A 162 10.57 5.81 14.01
CA VAL A 162 10.31 6.41 15.34
C VAL A 162 11.54 6.37 16.24
N ASP A 163 12.56 5.59 15.89
CA ASP A 163 13.83 5.47 16.60
C ASP A 163 15.00 5.68 15.63
N ASP A 164 15.61 6.88 15.69
CA ASP A 164 16.71 7.29 14.81
C ASP A 164 17.97 6.43 14.97
N ALA A 165 18.25 5.93 16.18
CA ALA A 165 19.40 5.08 16.44
C ALA A 165 19.21 3.70 15.81
N PHE A 166 18.01 3.13 15.95
CA PHE A 166 17.64 1.90 15.26
C PHE A 166 17.64 2.09 13.74
N ALA A 167 17.11 3.20 13.23
CA ALA A 167 17.09 3.54 11.81
C ALA A 167 18.51 3.59 11.24
N THR A 168 19.41 4.32 11.90
CA THR A 168 20.82 4.44 11.48
C THR A 168 21.50 3.07 11.39
N GLY A 169 21.29 2.21 12.40
CA GLY A 169 21.84 0.85 12.39
C GLY A 169 21.23 -0.08 11.34
N LEU A 170 19.91 0.04 11.07
CA LEU A 170 19.23 -0.78 10.07
C LEU A 170 19.62 -0.36 8.64
N LEU A 171 19.50 0.93 8.33
CA LEU A 171 19.66 1.47 6.97
C LEU A 171 21.11 1.39 6.46
N SER A 172 22.08 1.32 7.38
CA SER A 172 23.50 1.12 7.06
C SER A 172 23.93 -0.34 6.93
N SER A 173 23.13 -1.32 7.38
CA SER A 173 23.51 -2.74 7.37
C SER A 173 23.40 -3.38 5.98
N SER A 174 24.52 -3.89 5.47
CA SER A 174 24.57 -4.66 4.22
C SER A 174 23.84 -6.00 4.32
N GLU A 175 23.84 -6.64 5.49
CA GLU A 175 23.13 -7.89 5.73
C GLU A 175 21.61 -7.69 5.67
N ALA A 176 21.12 -6.58 6.25
CA ALA A 176 19.72 -6.19 6.17
C ALA A 176 19.30 -5.90 4.73
N GLN A 177 20.12 -5.16 3.96
CA GLN A 177 19.87 -4.90 2.54
C GLN A 177 19.76 -6.20 1.74
N LYS A 178 20.71 -7.13 1.90
CA LYS A 178 20.70 -8.43 1.21
C LYS A 178 19.48 -9.28 1.59
N ALA A 179 19.10 -9.27 2.87
CA ALA A 179 17.93 -10.00 3.36
C ALA A 179 16.61 -9.42 2.82
N LEU A 180 16.45 -8.10 2.84
CA LEU A 180 15.28 -7.43 2.26
C LEU A 180 15.17 -7.71 0.76
N GLY A 181 16.27 -7.66 0.02
CA GLY A 181 16.31 -7.98 -1.40
C GLY A 181 15.74 -9.36 -1.72
N LYS A 182 16.12 -10.37 -0.92
CA LYS A 182 15.54 -11.73 -1.02
C LYS A 182 14.05 -11.72 -0.68
N SER A 183 13.64 -11.01 0.37
CA SER A 183 12.22 -10.92 0.76
C SER A 183 11.34 -10.28 -0.31
N CYS A 184 11.87 -9.32 -1.08
CA CYS A 184 11.16 -8.73 -2.22
C CYS A 184 10.99 -9.68 -3.42
N GLN A 185 11.68 -10.82 -3.46
CA GLN A 185 11.59 -11.83 -4.53
C GLN A 185 10.77 -13.06 -4.10
N HIS A 186 10.87 -13.48 -2.83
CA HIS A 186 10.26 -14.71 -2.34
C HIS A 186 8.76 -14.57 -2.06
N ALA A 187 7.96 -15.53 -2.55
CA ALA A 187 6.50 -15.48 -2.42
C ALA A 187 6.01 -15.47 -0.95
N ALA A 188 6.73 -16.13 -0.04
CA ALA A 188 6.34 -16.22 1.36
C ALA A 188 6.51 -14.91 2.16
N THR A 189 7.40 -14.02 1.72
CA THR A 189 7.77 -12.79 2.43
C THR A 189 7.47 -11.51 1.64
N ALA A 190 7.15 -11.61 0.35
CA ALA A 190 6.93 -10.46 -0.52
C ALA A 190 5.88 -9.47 -0.01
N ALA A 191 4.74 -9.96 0.50
CA ALA A 191 3.69 -9.07 1.02
C ALA A 191 4.14 -8.29 2.27
N ALA A 192 4.94 -8.91 3.13
CA ALA A 192 5.51 -8.24 4.30
C ALA A 192 6.64 -7.26 3.91
N ALA A 193 7.40 -7.58 2.87
CA ALA A 193 8.41 -6.67 2.32
C ALA A 193 7.78 -5.46 1.61
N GLU A 194 6.64 -5.65 0.96
CA GLU A 194 5.83 -4.55 0.40
C GLU A 194 5.37 -3.63 1.51
N GLU A 195 4.80 -4.19 2.57
CA GLU A 195 4.35 -3.42 3.73
C GLU A 195 5.50 -2.70 4.43
N PHE A 196 6.67 -3.35 4.56
CA PHE A 196 7.89 -2.72 5.05
C PHE A 196 8.24 -1.47 4.25
N CYS A 197 8.33 -1.59 2.92
CA CYS A 197 8.64 -0.46 2.04
C CYS A 197 7.57 0.63 2.12
N ARG A 198 6.30 0.25 2.20
CA ARG A 198 5.17 1.19 2.26
C ARG A 198 5.25 2.02 3.52
N ILE A 199 5.49 1.37 4.66
CA ILE A 199 5.66 2.03 5.95
C ILE A 199 6.89 2.93 5.92
N LEU A 200 8.05 2.41 5.48
CA LEU A 200 9.30 3.18 5.49
C LEU A 200 9.21 4.50 4.70
N PHE A 201 8.34 4.57 3.68
CA PHE A 201 8.09 5.79 2.90
C PHE A 201 6.88 6.63 3.36
N GLU A 202 6.27 6.34 4.51
CA GLU A 202 5.21 7.18 5.09
C GLU A 202 5.72 8.57 5.50
N ARG A 203 7.00 8.70 5.89
CA ARG A 203 7.64 10.00 6.11
C ARG A 203 8.32 10.47 4.81
N PRO A 204 7.90 11.61 4.23
CA PRO A 204 8.53 12.15 3.04
C PRO A 204 10.01 12.50 3.30
N LYS A 205 10.86 12.26 2.31
CA LYS A 205 12.22 12.84 2.17
C LYS A 205 13.38 12.11 2.87
N ASP A 206 13.21 10.88 3.33
CA ASP A 206 14.39 10.13 3.81
C ASP A 206 15.20 9.52 2.64
N LYS A 207 16.27 10.23 2.26
CA LYS A 207 17.24 9.76 1.26
C LYS A 207 17.90 8.45 1.70
N ALA A 208 18.17 8.26 2.99
CA ALA A 208 18.79 7.05 3.49
C ALA A 208 17.87 5.82 3.33
N ALA A 209 16.56 5.98 3.59
CA ALA A 209 15.57 4.94 3.31
C ALA A 209 15.52 4.57 1.81
N GLY A 210 15.49 5.58 0.93
CA GLY A 210 15.51 5.36 -0.52
C GLY A 210 16.78 4.64 -1.00
N ASP A 211 17.94 5.03 -0.48
CA ASP A 211 19.21 4.41 -0.81
C ASP A 211 19.33 2.99 -0.24
N PHE A 212 18.80 2.73 0.96
CA PHE A 212 18.72 1.39 1.54
C PHE A 212 17.89 0.44 0.67
N VAL A 213 16.67 0.86 0.28
CA VAL A 213 15.80 0.05 -0.59
C VAL A 213 16.44 -0.16 -1.96
N TRP A 214 17.09 0.87 -2.54
CA TRP A 214 17.83 0.69 -3.79
C TRP A 214 18.93 -0.36 -3.64
N LYS A 215 19.76 -0.27 -2.61
CA LYS A 215 20.86 -1.23 -2.37
C LYS A 215 20.34 -2.65 -2.18
N ALA A 216 19.19 -2.81 -1.53
CA ALA A 216 18.54 -4.12 -1.38
C ALA A 216 18.10 -4.71 -2.73
N LEU A 217 17.64 -3.88 -3.67
CA LEU A 217 17.10 -4.32 -4.96
C LEU A 217 18.09 -4.28 -6.12
N ALA A 218 19.21 -3.57 -5.99
CA ALA A 218 20.11 -3.28 -7.11
C ALA A 218 20.57 -4.54 -7.86
N ALA A 219 20.85 -5.63 -7.14
CA ALA A 219 21.25 -6.90 -7.76
C ALA A 219 20.11 -7.58 -8.55
N SER A 220 18.88 -7.49 -8.07
CA SER A 220 17.70 -8.08 -8.73
C SER A 220 17.11 -7.20 -9.83
N MET A 221 17.52 -5.93 -9.88
CA MET A 221 17.16 -4.98 -10.93
C MET A 221 18.10 -5.01 -12.15
N LYS A 222 19.20 -5.77 -12.11
CA LYS A 222 20.09 -5.95 -13.27
C LYS A 222 19.38 -6.65 -14.43
N ALA A 223 19.81 -6.37 -15.66
CA ALA A 223 19.25 -6.96 -16.88
C ALA A 223 19.37 -8.50 -16.94
N ASP A 224 20.43 -9.06 -16.36
CA ASP A 224 20.74 -10.49 -16.33
C ASP A 224 20.30 -11.18 -15.02
N ALA A 225 19.51 -10.49 -14.19
CA ALA A 225 19.06 -11.05 -12.92
C ALA A 225 18.15 -12.26 -13.13
N LYS A 226 18.46 -13.38 -12.44
CA LYS A 226 17.64 -14.61 -12.50
C LYS A 226 16.21 -14.43 -11.96
N ALA A 227 16.01 -13.45 -11.08
CA ALA A 227 14.72 -13.13 -10.49
C ALA A 227 14.64 -11.62 -10.21
N HIS A 228 13.59 -10.99 -10.70
CA HIS A 228 13.29 -9.58 -10.42
C HIS A 228 12.46 -9.43 -9.14
N PRO A 229 12.40 -8.22 -8.54
CA PRO A 229 11.45 -7.94 -7.47
C PRO A 229 10.01 -8.21 -7.92
N ARG A 230 9.16 -8.58 -6.97
CA ARG A 230 7.74 -8.83 -7.25
C ARG A 230 7.07 -7.56 -7.76
N GLU A 231 6.09 -7.77 -8.65
CA GLU A 231 5.33 -6.70 -9.31
C GLU A 231 4.74 -5.67 -8.33
N ALA A 232 4.18 -6.12 -7.21
CA ALA A 232 3.61 -5.24 -6.18
C ALA A 232 4.67 -4.33 -5.52
N ILE A 233 5.90 -4.83 -5.32
CA ILE A 233 7.03 -4.02 -4.85
C ILE A 233 7.36 -2.95 -5.89
N LEU A 234 7.48 -3.32 -7.16
CA LEU A 234 7.78 -2.37 -8.23
C LEU A 234 6.69 -1.29 -8.35
N ALA A 235 5.43 -1.67 -8.25
CA ALA A 235 4.28 -0.75 -8.26
C ALA A 235 4.31 0.22 -7.08
N LEU A 236 4.54 -0.28 -5.86
CA LEU A 236 4.67 0.54 -4.66
C LEU A 236 5.80 1.57 -4.81
N LEU A 237 6.98 1.13 -5.25
CA LEU A 237 8.14 2.02 -5.36
C LEU A 237 7.98 3.04 -6.49
N ALA A 238 7.37 2.64 -7.61
CA ALA A 238 7.05 3.58 -8.69
C ALA A 238 6.06 4.66 -8.23
N ALA A 239 5.07 4.30 -7.40
CA ALA A 239 4.06 5.24 -6.89
C ALA A 239 4.55 6.12 -5.73
N HIS A 240 5.32 5.56 -4.79
CA HIS A 240 5.61 6.18 -3.49
C HIS A 240 7.10 6.34 -3.17
N GLY A 241 8.00 5.64 -3.88
CA GLY A 241 9.45 5.73 -3.63
C GLY A 241 9.97 7.14 -3.91
N PRO A 242 11.03 7.60 -3.22
CA PRO A 242 11.59 8.94 -3.44
C PRO A 242 12.15 9.09 -4.85
N VAL A 243 12.15 10.32 -5.40
CA VAL A 243 12.57 10.59 -6.80
C VAL A 243 13.94 9.99 -7.16
N PRO A 244 14.99 10.07 -6.32
CA PRO A 244 16.26 9.42 -6.62
C PRO A 244 16.17 7.90 -6.80
N LEU A 245 15.29 7.22 -6.05
CA LEU A 245 15.03 5.79 -6.23
C LEU A 245 14.27 5.53 -7.54
N VAL A 246 13.27 6.37 -7.86
CA VAL A 246 12.51 6.28 -9.12
C VAL A 246 13.43 6.42 -10.33
N ASN A 247 14.34 7.39 -10.33
CA ASN A 247 15.31 7.59 -11.42
C ASN A 247 16.19 6.33 -11.62
N LYS A 248 16.71 5.75 -10.54
CA LYS A 248 17.50 4.51 -10.58
C LYS A 248 16.69 3.32 -11.10
N MET A 249 15.43 3.19 -10.68
CA MET A 249 14.53 2.15 -11.15
C MET A 249 14.20 2.30 -12.64
N ALA A 250 13.93 3.52 -13.11
CA ALA A 250 13.66 3.80 -14.51
C ALA A 250 14.85 3.43 -15.40
N ASP A 251 16.07 3.79 -14.98
CA ASP A 251 17.29 3.41 -15.70
C ASP A 251 17.50 1.88 -15.72
N ALA A 252 17.32 1.20 -14.58
CA ALA A 252 17.50 -0.24 -14.53
C ALA A 252 16.46 -1.01 -15.35
N MET A 253 15.18 -0.60 -15.31
CA MET A 253 14.14 -1.22 -16.14
C MET A 253 14.35 -0.97 -17.63
N ALA A 254 14.98 0.15 -18.02
CA ALA A 254 15.33 0.41 -19.42
C ALA A 254 16.34 -0.60 -19.98
N GLN A 255 17.09 -1.29 -19.11
CA GLN A 255 18.07 -2.30 -19.49
C GLN A 255 17.46 -3.71 -19.61
N TRP A 256 16.21 -3.91 -19.19
CA TRP A 256 15.55 -5.21 -19.29
C TRP A 256 15.13 -5.45 -20.74
N SER A 257 15.69 -6.47 -21.37
CA SER A 257 15.36 -6.83 -22.76
C SER A 257 13.88 -7.16 -22.97
N THR A 258 13.19 -7.59 -21.90
CA THR A 258 11.77 -7.97 -21.90
C THR A 258 10.82 -6.82 -21.54
N VAL A 259 11.31 -5.61 -21.25
CA VAL A 259 10.46 -4.51 -20.74
C VAL A 259 9.31 -4.15 -21.68
N ARG A 260 9.56 -4.20 -23.00
CA ARG A 260 8.54 -3.99 -24.04
C ARG A 260 7.39 -4.98 -23.93
N GLU A 261 7.72 -6.27 -23.84
CA GLU A 261 6.76 -7.37 -23.72
C GLU A 261 6.02 -7.31 -22.39
N LEU A 262 6.73 -7.05 -21.28
CA LEU A 262 6.13 -6.88 -19.97
C LEU A 262 5.08 -5.76 -19.97
N CYS A 263 5.35 -4.64 -20.66
CA CYS A 263 4.42 -3.52 -20.78
C CYS A 263 3.14 -3.82 -21.58
N THR A 264 2.98 -5.01 -22.18
CA THR A 264 1.67 -5.45 -22.70
C THR A 264 0.69 -5.80 -21.56
N ARG A 265 1.22 -6.16 -20.39
CA ARG A 265 0.46 -6.38 -19.16
C ARG A 265 0.13 -5.04 -18.48
N ASP A 266 -1.11 -4.89 -18.04
CA ASP A 266 -1.63 -3.65 -17.46
C ASP A 266 -0.84 -3.18 -16.24
N SER A 267 -0.39 -4.12 -15.42
CA SER A 267 0.40 -3.83 -14.23
C SER A 267 1.74 -3.17 -14.56
N TYR A 268 2.51 -3.76 -15.48
CA TYR A 268 3.79 -3.20 -15.92
C TYR A 268 3.63 -1.91 -16.71
N ALA A 269 2.58 -1.79 -17.54
CA ALA A 269 2.26 -0.52 -18.19
C ALA A 269 2.00 0.59 -17.14
N HIS A 270 1.27 0.28 -16.07
CA HIS A 270 1.04 1.23 -14.99
C HIS A 270 2.32 1.55 -14.20
N ILE A 271 3.16 0.55 -13.88
CA ILE A 271 4.45 0.74 -13.21
C ILE A 271 5.35 1.69 -14.03
N VAL A 272 5.53 1.41 -15.32
CA VAL A 272 6.36 2.21 -16.21
C VAL A 272 5.80 3.62 -16.37
N ALA A 273 4.47 3.76 -16.51
CA ALA A 273 3.83 5.07 -16.55
C ALA A 273 4.14 5.90 -15.29
N ARG A 274 4.03 5.30 -14.10
CA ARG A 274 4.35 5.95 -12.82
C ARG A 274 5.82 6.33 -12.70
N LEU A 275 6.73 5.46 -13.15
CA LEU A 275 8.16 5.76 -13.20
C LEU A 275 8.42 6.96 -14.10
N LEU A 276 7.90 6.95 -15.34
CA LEU A 276 8.09 8.04 -16.30
C LEU A 276 7.45 9.36 -15.84
N GLU A 277 6.29 9.30 -15.19
CA GLU A 277 5.60 10.47 -14.63
C GLU A 277 6.49 11.17 -13.60
N ARG A 278 7.12 10.39 -12.71
CA ARG A 278 7.90 10.87 -11.56
C ARG A 278 9.42 10.92 -11.78
N CYS A 279 9.91 10.51 -12.94
CA CYS A 279 11.34 10.52 -13.27
C CYS A 279 11.80 11.93 -13.64
N ASP A 280 12.69 12.50 -12.83
CA ASP A 280 13.30 13.81 -13.06
C ASP A 280 14.61 13.71 -13.86
N ASP A 281 15.18 12.50 -13.98
CA ASP A 281 16.32 12.24 -14.86
C ASP A 281 15.83 11.99 -16.29
N GLU A 282 15.89 13.03 -17.13
CA GLU A 282 15.48 12.93 -18.54
C GLU A 282 16.22 11.84 -19.30
N ARG A 283 17.51 11.60 -19.01
CA ARG A 283 18.29 10.56 -19.70
C ARG A 283 17.79 9.17 -19.32
N ALA A 284 17.49 8.93 -18.06
CA ALA A 284 16.89 7.67 -17.61
C ALA A 284 15.49 7.48 -18.22
N GLY A 285 14.65 8.53 -18.17
CA GLY A 285 13.31 8.51 -18.76
C GLY A 285 13.34 8.22 -20.26
N ASN A 286 14.14 8.95 -21.05
CA ASN A 286 14.27 8.76 -22.49
C ASN A 286 14.74 7.34 -22.86
N ARG A 287 15.69 6.77 -22.09
CA ARG A 287 16.12 5.38 -22.28
C ARG A 287 14.97 4.39 -22.06
N LEU A 288 14.17 4.59 -21.01
CA LEU A 288 13.02 3.74 -20.72
C LEU A 288 11.95 3.85 -21.81
N VAL A 289 11.66 5.05 -22.32
CA VAL A 289 10.74 5.25 -23.45
C VAL A 289 11.20 4.46 -24.68
N ALA A 290 12.47 4.59 -25.05
CA ALA A 290 13.03 3.90 -26.21
C ALA A 290 13.07 2.37 -26.05
N ALA A 291 13.16 1.87 -24.83
CA ALA A 291 13.12 0.44 -24.52
C ALA A 291 11.68 -0.12 -24.55
N VAL A 292 10.68 0.68 -24.20
CA VAL A 292 9.27 0.26 -24.13
C VAL A 292 8.57 0.38 -25.48
N ILE A 293 8.92 1.39 -26.28
CA ILE A 293 8.33 1.63 -27.60
C ILE A 293 9.41 1.50 -28.67
N MET A 294 9.39 0.38 -29.40
CA MET A 294 10.40 0.06 -30.41
C MET A 294 9.91 0.32 -31.84
N GLN A 295 8.61 0.15 -32.09
CA GLN A 295 8.01 0.26 -33.42
C GLN A 295 6.66 0.98 -33.37
N GLU A 296 6.17 1.48 -34.51
CA GLU A 296 4.90 2.21 -34.57
C GLU A 296 3.69 1.36 -34.11
N ALA A 297 3.73 0.05 -34.35
CA ALA A 297 2.71 -0.88 -33.89
C ALA A 297 2.54 -0.85 -32.36
N ASP A 298 3.63 -0.62 -31.60
CA ASP A 298 3.56 -0.51 -30.13
C ASP A 298 2.66 0.64 -29.69
N VAL A 299 2.64 1.76 -30.43
CA VAL A 299 1.77 2.91 -30.17
C VAL A 299 0.35 2.59 -30.62
N THR A 300 0.19 2.07 -31.84
CA THR A 300 -1.11 1.79 -32.43
C THR A 300 -1.92 0.78 -31.59
N GLU A 301 -1.30 -0.32 -31.19
CA GLU A 301 -1.92 -1.34 -30.33
C GLU A 301 -2.33 -0.77 -28.98
N ARG A 302 -1.47 0.03 -28.34
CA ARG A 302 -1.75 0.64 -27.03
C ARG A 302 -2.84 1.70 -27.09
N VAL A 303 -2.92 2.48 -28.18
CA VAL A 303 -4.05 3.40 -28.42
C VAL A 303 -5.35 2.62 -28.58
N GLY A 304 -5.33 1.52 -29.36
CA GLY A 304 -6.48 0.66 -29.63
C GLY A 304 -6.96 -0.17 -28.42
N ALA A 305 -6.10 -0.38 -27.43
CA ALA A 305 -6.46 -1.10 -26.21
C ALA A 305 -7.61 -0.42 -25.45
N ARG A 306 -8.50 -1.21 -24.84
CA ARG A 306 -9.59 -0.71 -23.98
C ARG A 306 -9.15 -0.43 -22.54
N LYS A 307 -7.86 -0.57 -22.24
CA LYS A 307 -7.31 -0.63 -20.88
C LYS A 307 -6.67 0.70 -20.50
N ALA A 308 -7.11 1.27 -19.38
CA ALA A 308 -6.63 2.57 -18.88
C ALA A 308 -5.11 2.61 -18.65
N ALA A 309 -4.48 1.49 -18.26
CA ALA A 309 -3.04 1.43 -18.04
C ALA A 309 -2.22 1.68 -19.31
N GLN A 310 -2.69 1.22 -20.47
CA GLN A 310 -2.02 1.45 -21.75
C GLN A 310 -2.17 2.90 -22.18
N HIS A 311 -3.34 3.50 -21.95
CA HIS A 311 -3.56 4.93 -22.18
C HIS A 311 -2.74 5.78 -21.20
N HIS A 312 -2.56 5.35 -19.95
CA HIS A 312 -1.72 6.03 -18.96
C HIS A 312 -0.28 6.13 -19.46
N LEU A 313 0.29 5.02 -19.90
CA LEU A 313 1.66 4.97 -20.44
C LEU A 313 1.84 5.98 -21.57
N LEU A 314 0.95 5.98 -22.56
CA LEU A 314 1.01 6.94 -23.67
C LEU A 314 0.74 8.39 -23.24
N ALA A 315 -0.16 8.60 -22.28
CA ALA A 315 -0.47 9.93 -21.74
C ALA A 315 0.75 10.58 -21.07
N VAL A 316 1.57 9.79 -20.38
CA VAL A 316 2.81 10.27 -19.75
C VAL A 316 3.85 10.68 -20.81
N LEU A 317 3.95 9.94 -21.93
CA LEU A 317 4.80 10.34 -23.05
C LEU A 317 4.35 11.68 -23.66
N ALA A 318 3.04 11.93 -23.68
CA ALA A 318 2.46 13.19 -24.15
C ALA A 318 2.72 14.37 -23.19
N ALA A 319 3.00 14.09 -21.91
CA ALA A 319 3.15 15.11 -20.87
C ALA A 319 4.55 15.73 -20.82
N LYS A 320 5.59 15.00 -21.25
CA LYS A 320 6.98 15.48 -21.29
C LYS A 320 7.48 15.56 -22.73
N SER A 321 7.88 16.76 -23.17
CA SER A 321 8.33 17.01 -24.55
C SER A 321 9.53 16.17 -24.95
N SER A 322 10.48 15.96 -24.03
CA SER A 322 11.66 15.12 -24.27
C SER A 322 11.31 13.67 -24.60
N TYR A 323 10.22 13.13 -24.03
CA TYR A 323 9.74 11.77 -24.33
C TYR A 323 9.10 11.68 -25.71
N ALA A 324 8.28 12.68 -26.08
CA ALA A 324 7.70 12.76 -27.41
C ALA A 324 8.78 12.90 -28.50
N GLN A 325 9.81 13.73 -28.27
CA GLN A 325 10.95 13.88 -29.17
C GLN A 325 11.77 12.59 -29.29
N THR A 326 12.00 11.89 -28.18
CA THR A 326 12.69 10.58 -28.20
C THR A 326 11.92 9.58 -29.05
N LEU A 327 10.59 9.55 -28.91
CA LEU A 327 9.72 8.67 -29.70
C LEU A 327 9.74 9.03 -31.19
N GLU A 328 9.64 10.31 -31.52
CA GLU A 328 9.71 10.80 -32.91
C GLU A 328 11.04 10.43 -33.57
N LYS A 329 12.16 10.65 -32.87
CA LYS A 329 13.49 10.25 -33.35
C LYS A 329 13.60 8.74 -33.57
N ARG A 330 12.97 7.94 -32.70
CA ARG A 330 13.02 6.47 -32.77
C ARG A 330 12.17 5.91 -33.92
N LEU A 331 10.98 6.47 -34.13
CA LEU A 331 10.01 5.99 -35.11
C LEU A 331 10.12 6.68 -36.47
N GLY A 332 10.89 7.77 -36.57
CA GLY A 332 11.02 8.58 -37.78
C GLY A 332 9.81 9.48 -38.09
N THR A 333 8.73 9.39 -37.31
CA THR A 333 7.50 10.17 -37.50
C THR A 333 6.91 10.64 -36.17
N SER A 334 6.31 11.82 -36.19
CA SER A 334 5.65 12.40 -35.02
C SER A 334 4.38 11.63 -34.65
N GLN A 335 4.28 11.22 -33.38
CA GLN A 335 3.11 10.51 -32.83
C GLN A 335 2.15 11.44 -32.05
N THR A 336 2.34 12.76 -32.14
CA THR A 336 1.64 13.77 -31.33
C THR A 336 0.12 13.61 -31.31
N LYS A 337 -0.52 13.37 -32.47
CA LYS A 337 -1.98 13.18 -32.55
C LYS A 337 -2.45 11.94 -31.76
N ARG A 338 -1.71 10.83 -31.86
CA ARG A 338 -2.03 9.58 -31.15
C ARG A 338 -1.81 9.72 -29.65
N LEU A 339 -0.71 10.36 -29.24
CA LEU A 339 -0.41 10.64 -27.85
C LEU A 339 -1.46 11.56 -27.21
N ALA A 340 -1.88 12.61 -27.91
CA ALA A 340 -2.96 13.50 -27.46
C ALA A 340 -4.29 12.75 -27.29
N ALA A 341 -4.65 11.89 -28.25
CA ALA A 341 -5.85 11.05 -28.14
C ALA A 341 -5.79 10.09 -26.94
N ALA A 342 -4.63 9.47 -26.69
CA ALA A 342 -4.43 8.59 -25.54
C ALA A 342 -4.53 9.35 -24.21
N LYS A 343 -3.99 10.58 -24.14
CA LYS A 343 -4.13 11.46 -22.97
C LYS A 343 -5.60 11.75 -22.65
N VAL A 344 -6.42 12.06 -23.65
CA VAL A 344 -7.87 12.26 -23.48
C VAL A 344 -8.57 10.98 -23.02
N ARG A 345 -8.25 9.83 -23.63
CA ARG A 345 -8.83 8.53 -23.23
C ARG A 345 -8.50 8.18 -21.78
N PHE A 346 -7.25 8.39 -21.36
CA PHE A 346 -6.83 8.16 -19.98
C PHE A 346 -7.56 9.08 -18.99
N ALA A 347 -7.67 10.37 -19.31
CA ALA A 347 -8.41 11.32 -18.49
C ALA A 347 -9.88 10.91 -18.33
N ASN A 348 -10.55 10.53 -19.41
CA ASN A 348 -11.95 10.07 -19.37
C ASN A 348 -12.12 8.77 -18.58
N ALA A 349 -11.15 7.85 -18.67
CA ALA A 349 -11.20 6.57 -17.97
C ALA A 349 -10.93 6.70 -16.45
N THR A 350 -10.20 7.73 -16.03
CA THR A 350 -9.83 7.97 -14.62
C THR A 350 -10.64 9.08 -13.96
N GLN A 351 -11.52 9.75 -14.71
CA GLN A 351 -12.38 10.79 -14.18
C GLN A 351 -13.32 10.21 -13.10
N SER A 352 -13.42 10.91 -11.97
CA SER A 352 -14.28 10.46 -10.88
C SER A 352 -15.75 10.45 -11.32
N LYS A 353 -16.52 9.44 -10.89
CA LYS A 353 -17.97 9.38 -11.16
C LYS A 353 -18.70 10.66 -10.72
N ALA A 354 -18.24 11.28 -9.63
CA ALA A 354 -18.78 12.54 -9.15
C ALA A 354 -18.61 13.66 -10.19
N THR A 355 -17.41 13.80 -10.77
CA THR A 355 -17.14 14.79 -11.81
C THR A 355 -17.92 14.50 -13.09
N THR A 356 -18.02 13.23 -13.51
CA THR A 356 -18.83 12.84 -14.67
C THR A 356 -20.30 13.16 -14.46
N THR A 357 -20.82 12.91 -13.24
CA THR A 357 -22.20 13.22 -12.87
C THR A 357 -22.44 14.74 -12.88
N GLN A 358 -21.51 15.53 -12.35
CA GLN A 358 -21.60 16.99 -12.36
C GLN A 358 -21.64 17.54 -13.80
N GLN A 359 -20.79 17.03 -14.71
CA GLN A 359 -20.82 17.43 -16.11
C GLN A 359 -22.14 17.05 -16.80
N ALA A 360 -22.67 15.85 -16.54
CA ALA A 360 -23.96 15.42 -17.08
C ALA A 360 -25.13 16.29 -16.58
N ILE A 361 -25.10 16.71 -15.30
CA ILE A 361 -26.08 17.65 -14.74
C ILE A 361 -25.96 19.01 -15.41
N LEU A 362 -24.74 19.54 -15.56
CA LEU A 362 -24.50 20.82 -16.21
C LEU A 362 -24.92 20.81 -17.70
N GLU A 363 -24.70 19.72 -18.43
CA GLU A 363 -25.21 19.58 -19.80
C GLU A 363 -26.74 19.53 -19.84
N LYS A 364 -27.38 18.80 -18.91
CA LYS A 364 -28.85 18.79 -18.81
C LYS A 364 -29.40 20.18 -18.51
N LEU A 365 -28.76 20.93 -17.61
CA LEU A 365 -29.11 22.31 -17.29
C LEU A 365 -28.93 23.24 -18.51
N LYS A 366 -27.82 23.11 -19.26
CA LYS A 366 -27.62 23.87 -20.51
C LYS A 366 -28.69 23.55 -21.54
N LYS A 367 -29.02 22.27 -21.72
CA LYS A 367 -30.10 21.86 -22.65
C LYS A 367 -31.42 22.48 -22.24
N LEU A 368 -31.80 22.40 -20.96
CA LEU A 368 -33.02 23.04 -20.45
C LEU A 368 -33.05 24.55 -20.73
N HIS A 369 -31.97 25.27 -20.46
CA HIS A 369 -31.90 26.72 -20.75
C HIS A 369 -32.00 27.01 -22.24
N SER A 370 -31.39 26.19 -23.11
CA SER A 370 -31.49 26.37 -24.56
C SER A 370 -32.90 26.12 -25.09
N THR A 371 -33.67 25.18 -24.53
CA THR A 371 -35.08 24.98 -24.92
C THR A 371 -35.98 26.12 -24.44
N THR A 372 -35.68 26.76 -23.32
CA THR A 372 -36.45 27.92 -22.83
C THR A 372 -36.26 29.15 -23.73
N THR A 373 -35.09 29.31 -24.36
CA THR A 373 -34.85 30.42 -25.32
C THR A 373 -35.40 30.16 -26.73
N SER A 374 -35.70 28.92 -27.11
CA SER A 374 -36.14 28.57 -28.48
C SER A 374 -37.65 28.73 -28.72
N SER A 375 -38.43 29.20 -27.74
CA SER A 375 -39.90 29.28 -27.84
C SER A 375 -40.46 30.60 -28.41
N VAL A 376 -39.64 31.53 -28.91
CA VAL A 376 -40.13 32.88 -29.32
C VAL A 376 -39.69 33.33 -30.73
N ALA A 377 -39.21 32.44 -31.60
CA ALA A 377 -38.85 32.84 -32.97
C ALA A 377 -39.48 31.95 -34.05
N GLY A 378 -40.63 32.39 -34.57
CA GLY A 378 -40.87 32.34 -36.01
C GLY A 378 -41.71 31.19 -36.56
N THR A 379 -42.98 31.11 -36.18
CA THR A 379 -44.02 30.57 -37.06
C THR A 379 -44.17 31.49 -38.28
N LYS A 380 -43.40 31.24 -39.35
CA LYS A 380 -43.76 31.72 -40.69
C LYS A 380 -44.21 30.53 -41.53
N ARG A 381 -45.53 30.47 -41.73
CA ARG A 381 -46.21 29.65 -42.74
C ARG A 381 -45.52 29.84 -44.09
N ALA A 382 -45.12 28.74 -44.72
CA ALA A 382 -45.00 28.70 -46.17
C ALA A 382 -46.43 28.66 -46.75
N ARG A 383 -46.72 29.62 -47.62
CA ARG A 383 -47.89 29.65 -48.49
C ARG A 383 -47.35 29.50 -49.90
N GLU A 384 -47.57 28.33 -50.49
CA GLU A 384 -47.93 28.13 -51.90
C GLU A 384 -49.02 27.06 -51.94
#